data_AF-A0A1I7FLB4-F1
#
_entry.id   AF-A0A1I7FLB4-F1
#
_cell.length_a   1.000
_cell.length_b   1.000
_cell.length_c   1.000
_cell.angle_alpha   90.00
_cell.angle_beta   90.00
_cell.angle_gamma   90.00
#
_symmetry.space_group_name_H-M   'P 1'
#
loop_
_entity.id
_entity.type
_entity.pdbx_description
1 polymer ?
#
loop_
_entity_poly.entity_id
_entity_poly.type
_entity_poly.pdbx_seq_one_letter_code
_entity_poly.pdbx_strand_id
1 'polypeptide(L)'
;MVKIAIAGAPSTGKSPLAASLGQALHASGRQAVVTVATLPFPPDLNSHDLVLLTGLEPAPQAHSAAASMAAAAQLAADEAIRTALTSAGIAYRVMYGSADQRLAQALDAVNPPSPTPQRASGTRRGGKSAWTWVCDKCSDPGCEHRMLSDLLAQRNNAAA
;
A
#
# COMPACT_ATOMS: atom_id res chain seq x y z
N MET A 1 11.01 16.04 12.19
CA MET A 1 10.01 16.41 11.16
C MET A 1 9.92 15.25 10.18
N VAL A 2 8.73 14.67 10.00
CA VAL A 2 8.53 13.48 9.14
C VAL A 2 8.17 13.92 7.72
N LYS A 3 8.81 13.37 6.69
CA LYS A 3 8.49 13.62 5.27
C LYS A 3 7.70 12.44 4.72
N ILE A 4 6.49 12.71 4.24
CA ILE A 4 5.57 11.69 3.73
C ILE A 4 5.21 12.03 2.29
N ALA A 5 5.39 11.09 1.37
CA ALA A 5 4.94 11.22 -0.01
C ALA A 5 3.68 10.38 -0.24
N ILE A 6 2.70 10.90 -0.97
CA ILE A 6 1.49 10.19 -1.36
C ILE A 6 1.39 10.16 -2.88
N ALA A 7 1.48 8.95 -3.44
CA ALA A 7 1.31 8.65 -4.85
C ALA A 7 -0.04 7.96 -5.11
N GLY A 8 -0.45 7.94 -6.38
CA GLY A 8 -1.67 7.27 -6.80
C GLY A 8 -2.11 7.66 -8.20
N ALA A 9 -2.81 6.74 -8.86
CA ALA A 9 -3.42 6.99 -10.16
C ALA A 9 -4.34 8.24 -10.13
N PRO A 10 -4.70 8.81 -11.29
CA PRO A 10 -5.71 9.88 -11.33
C PRO A 10 -7.02 9.45 -10.63
N SER A 11 -7.64 10.39 -9.93
CA SER A 11 -8.93 10.20 -9.24
C SER A 11 -8.95 9.19 -8.09
N THR A 12 -7.80 8.77 -7.54
CA THR A 12 -7.73 7.89 -6.36
C THR A 12 -7.75 8.65 -5.02
N GLY A 13 -8.01 9.96 -5.00
CA GLY A 13 -8.13 10.72 -3.74
C GLY A 13 -6.82 11.04 -3.02
N LYS A 14 -5.66 10.99 -3.70
CA LYS A 14 -4.35 11.33 -3.13
C LYS A 14 -4.24 12.75 -2.55
N SER A 15 -4.84 13.76 -3.19
CA SER A 15 -4.76 15.15 -2.70
C SER A 15 -5.63 15.40 -1.46
N PRO A 16 -6.91 14.96 -1.41
CA PRO A 16 -7.69 14.99 -0.17
C PRO A 16 -7.00 14.25 0.97
N LEU A 17 -6.46 13.05 0.71
CA LEU A 17 -5.74 12.28 1.72
C LEU A 17 -4.51 13.04 2.26
N ALA A 18 -3.74 13.70 1.39
CA ALA A 18 -2.60 14.52 1.80
C ALA A 18 -3.00 15.66 2.74
N ALA A 19 -4.08 16.37 2.40
CA ALA A 19 -4.61 17.45 3.21
C ALA A 19 -5.09 16.93 4.59
N SER A 20 -5.91 15.87 4.61
CA SER A 20 -6.43 15.29 5.86
C SER A 20 -5.31 14.73 6.75
N LEU A 21 -4.32 14.07 6.17
CA LEU A 21 -3.17 13.55 6.91
C LEU A 21 -2.33 14.69 7.50
N GLY A 22 -2.03 15.73 6.71
CA GLY A 22 -1.29 16.90 7.18
C GLY A 22 -2.02 17.60 8.33
N GLN A 23 -3.34 17.78 8.21
CA GLN A 23 -4.16 18.36 9.27
C GLN A 23 -4.15 17.50 10.56
N ALA A 24 -4.31 16.18 10.43
CA ALA A 24 -4.31 15.27 11.58
C ALA A 24 -2.94 15.26 12.31
N LEU A 25 -1.84 15.26 11.55
CA LEU A 25 -0.49 15.31 12.12
C LEU A 25 -0.24 16.64 12.82
N HIS A 26 -0.62 17.76 12.21
CA HIS A 26 -0.53 19.08 12.84
C HIS A 26 -1.35 19.16 14.13
N ALA A 27 -2.60 18.68 14.12
CA ALA A 27 -3.47 18.64 15.30
C ALA A 27 -2.88 17.80 16.45
N SER A 28 -2.13 16.75 16.13
CA SER A 28 -1.40 15.93 17.11
C SER A 28 -0.08 16.55 17.59
N GLY A 29 0.25 17.79 17.18
CA GLY A 29 1.49 18.48 17.54
C GLY A 29 2.74 17.97 16.82
N ARG A 30 2.57 17.19 15.74
CA ARG A 30 3.69 16.60 14.99
C ARG A 30 4.09 17.46 13.81
N GLN A 31 5.38 17.72 13.69
CA GLN A 31 5.93 18.34 12.50
C GLN A 31 6.05 17.31 11.37
N ALA A 32 5.23 17.46 10.35
CA ALA A 32 5.27 16.61 9.15
C ALA A 32 5.09 17.46 7.89
N VAL A 33 5.75 17.02 6.80
CA VAL A 33 5.58 17.55 5.46
C VAL A 33 4.94 16.44 4.63
N VAL A 34 3.75 16.70 4.08
CA VAL A 34 3.02 15.74 3.26
C VAL A 34 2.99 16.25 1.82
N THR A 35 3.59 15.50 0.90
CA THR A 35 3.73 15.88 -0.51
C THR A 35 2.93 14.92 -1.39
N VAL A 36 2.21 15.45 -2.37
CA VAL A 36 1.60 14.63 -3.43
C VAL A 36 2.65 14.35 -4.50
N ALA A 37 2.95 13.07 -4.73
CA ALA A 37 3.91 12.62 -5.73
C ALA A 37 3.17 12.11 -6.98
N THR A 38 3.58 12.59 -8.14
CA THR A 38 3.06 12.16 -9.45
C THR A 38 4.20 11.77 -10.36
N LEU A 39 3.95 10.95 -11.37
CA LEU A 39 4.95 10.63 -12.39
C LEU A 39 5.21 11.83 -13.31
N PRO A 40 6.47 12.03 -13.77
CA PRO A 40 7.67 11.37 -13.26
C PRO A 40 7.97 11.80 -11.81
N PHE A 41 8.37 10.84 -10.97
CA PHE A 41 8.63 11.14 -9.57
C PHE A 41 9.82 12.10 -9.40
N PRO A 42 9.77 12.99 -8.40
CA PRO A 42 10.89 13.86 -8.12
C PRO A 42 12.07 13.02 -7.59
N PRO A 43 13.33 13.44 -7.86
CA PRO A 43 14.52 12.66 -7.54
C PRO A 43 14.72 12.45 -6.03
N ASP A 44 14.11 13.29 -5.19
CA ASP A 44 14.17 13.24 -3.74
C ASP A 44 13.09 12.35 -3.11
N LEU A 45 12.29 11.62 -3.90
CA LEU A 45 11.24 10.75 -3.38
C LEU A 45 11.80 9.69 -2.41
N ASN A 46 13.02 9.19 -2.67
CA ASN A 46 13.72 8.26 -1.79
C ASN A 46 14.17 8.86 -0.44
N SER A 47 14.15 10.19 -0.30
CA SER A 47 14.49 10.90 0.94
C SER A 47 13.30 11.09 1.88
N HIS A 48 12.11 10.63 1.46
CA HIS A 48 10.93 10.62 2.31
C HIS A 48 10.99 9.44 3.30
N ASP A 49 10.57 9.69 4.54
CA ASP A 49 10.54 8.66 5.59
C ASP A 49 9.47 7.60 5.31
N LEU A 50 8.41 7.98 4.59
CA LEU A 50 7.29 7.12 4.23
C LEU A 50 6.73 7.48 2.86
N VAL A 51 6.54 6.48 2.01
CA VAL A 51 5.84 6.61 0.74
C VAL A 51 4.55 5.80 0.79
N LEU A 52 3.44 6.46 0.51
CA LEU A 52 2.09 5.89 0.51
C LEU A 52 1.55 5.84 -0.92
N LEU A 53 0.91 4.73 -1.28
CA LEU A 53 0.25 4.55 -2.57
C LEU A 53 -1.24 4.32 -2.35
N THR A 54 -2.10 5.20 -2.86
CA THR A 54 -3.54 4.92 -2.89
C THR A 54 -3.83 3.87 -3.96
N GLY A 55 -4.39 2.73 -3.57
CA GLY A 55 -4.79 1.68 -4.48
C GLY A 55 -6.03 2.03 -5.30
N LEU A 56 -6.21 1.30 -6.41
CA LEU A 56 -7.43 1.33 -7.19
C LEU A 56 -8.55 0.60 -6.45
N GLU A 57 -9.72 1.23 -6.41
CA GLU A 57 -10.94 0.56 -5.95
C GLU A 57 -11.61 -0.11 -7.16
N PRO A 58 -12.25 -1.28 -6.97
CA PRO A 58 -13.02 -1.90 -8.03
C PRO A 58 -14.12 -0.93 -8.47
N ALA A 59 -14.01 -0.44 -9.70
CA ALA A 59 -15.08 0.35 -10.30
C ALA A 59 -16.32 -0.56 -10.47
N PRO A 60 -17.53 -0.03 -10.24
CA PRO A 60 -18.74 -0.74 -10.66
C PRO A 60 -18.63 -1.07 -12.16
N GLN A 61 -19.21 -2.20 -12.57
CA GLN A 61 -19.09 -2.70 -13.95
C GLN A 61 -19.29 -1.57 -14.95
N ALA A 62 -18.30 -1.34 -15.81
CA ALA A 62 -18.34 -0.27 -16.78
C ALA A 62 -19.48 -0.52 -17.78
N HIS A 63 -20.52 0.32 -17.73
CA HIS A 63 -21.68 0.21 -18.61
C HIS A 63 -21.54 1.04 -19.90
N SER A 64 -20.37 1.61 -20.16
CA SER A 64 -20.06 2.37 -21.38
C SER A 64 -18.61 2.21 -21.80
N ALA A 65 -18.34 2.39 -23.10
CA ALA A 65 -16.99 2.39 -23.64
C ALA A 65 -16.09 3.45 -22.98
N ALA A 66 -16.64 4.64 -22.70
CA ALA A 66 -15.92 5.69 -22.00
C ALA A 66 -15.53 5.30 -20.56
N ALA A 67 -16.44 4.66 -19.83
CA ALA A 67 -16.15 4.16 -18.48
C ALA A 67 -15.09 3.04 -18.50
N SER A 68 -15.14 2.15 -19.49
CA SER A 68 -14.14 1.09 -19.66
C SER A 68 -12.76 1.67 -19.99
N MET A 69 -12.68 2.64 -20.89
CA MET A 69 -11.46 3.37 -21.22
C MET A 69 -10.85 4.07 -20.00
N ALA A 70 -11.69 4.73 -19.18
CA ALA A 70 -11.24 5.38 -17.95
C ALA A 70 -10.68 4.37 -16.94
N ALA A 71 -11.34 3.22 -16.75
CA ALA A 71 -10.85 2.16 -15.88
C ALA A 71 -9.52 1.57 -16.38
N ALA A 72 -9.38 1.33 -17.68
CA ALA A 72 -8.13 0.88 -18.28
C ALA A 72 -6.99 1.90 -18.10
N ALA A 73 -7.28 3.20 -18.26
CA ALA A 73 -6.31 4.26 -18.03
C ALA A 73 -5.88 4.35 -16.55
N GLN A 74 -6.79 4.12 -15.61
CA GLN A 74 -6.45 4.06 -14.18
C GLN A 74 -5.56 2.86 -13.85
N LEU A 75 -5.86 1.68 -14.41
CA LEU A 75 -5.04 0.47 -14.28
C LEU A 75 -3.62 0.71 -14.80
N ALA A 76 -3.50 1.25 -16.02
CA ALA A 76 -2.20 1.55 -16.62
C ALA A 76 -1.42 2.60 -15.79
N ALA A 77 -2.10 3.60 -15.24
CA ALA A 77 -1.45 4.60 -14.39
C ALA A 77 -0.96 4.01 -13.05
N ASP A 78 -1.73 3.14 -12.41
CA ASP A 78 -1.33 2.45 -11.17
C ASP A 78 -0.14 1.52 -11.42
N GLU A 79 -0.18 0.75 -12.51
CA GLU A 79 0.92 -0.11 -12.93
C GLU A 79 2.20 0.68 -13.21
N ALA A 80 2.10 1.81 -13.92
CA ALA A 80 3.25 2.68 -14.18
C ALA A 80 3.85 3.23 -12.89
N ILE A 81 3.02 3.61 -11.91
CA ILE A 81 3.48 4.09 -10.60
C ILE A 81 4.21 2.99 -9.84
N ARG A 82 3.63 1.79 -9.76
CA ARG A 82 4.25 0.63 -9.07
C ARG A 82 5.57 0.24 -9.73
N THR A 83 5.60 0.23 -11.06
CA THR A 83 6.81 -0.05 -11.84
C THR A 83 7.90 0.97 -11.55
N ALA A 84 7.57 2.26 -11.56
CA ALA A 84 8.52 3.33 -11.25
C ALA A 84 9.07 3.21 -9.82
N LEU A 85 8.22 3.04 -8.81
CA LEU A 85 8.63 2.86 -7.41
C LEU A 85 9.55 1.63 -7.24
N THR A 86 9.17 0.50 -7.85
CA THR A 86 9.95 -0.75 -7.78
C THR A 86 11.30 -0.60 -8.48
N SER A 87 11.33 -0.01 -9.68
CA SER A 87 12.57 0.20 -10.45
C SER A 87 13.53 1.15 -9.74
N ALA A 88 13.01 2.11 -8.97
CA ALA A 88 13.79 3.03 -8.15
C ALA A 88 14.18 2.45 -6.78
N GLY A 89 13.73 1.24 -6.44
CA GLY A 89 13.98 0.61 -5.13
C GLY A 89 13.32 1.33 -3.96
N ILE A 90 12.27 2.11 -4.21
CA ILE A 90 11.56 2.90 -3.19
C ILE A 90 10.52 2.01 -2.53
N ALA A 91 10.66 1.79 -1.23
CA ALA A 91 9.66 1.09 -0.44
C ALA A 91 8.40 1.96 -0.28
N TYR A 92 7.22 1.35 -0.40
CA TYR A 92 5.94 2.04 -0.26
C TYR A 92 4.89 1.16 0.39
N ARG A 93 3.87 1.78 1.01
CA ARG A 93 2.70 1.09 1.56
C ARG A 93 1.45 1.41 0.75
N VAL A 94 0.70 0.39 0.36
CA VAL A 94 -0.56 0.54 -0.39
C VAL A 94 -1.73 0.72 0.58
N MET A 95 -2.67 1.58 0.20
CA MET A 95 -3.84 1.92 1.00
C MET A 95 -5.12 1.77 0.18
N TYR A 96 -6.10 1.07 0.76
CA TYR A 96 -7.39 0.77 0.14
C TYR A 96 -8.55 1.22 1.01
N GLY A 97 -9.73 1.29 0.41
CA GLY A 97 -10.98 1.62 1.08
C GLY A 97 -11.39 3.08 0.93
N SER A 98 -12.29 3.51 1.81
CA SER A 98 -12.82 4.88 1.85
C SER A 98 -11.75 5.91 2.26
N ALA A 99 -12.07 7.20 2.12
CA ALA A 99 -11.18 8.28 2.54
C ALA A 99 -10.78 8.16 4.02
N ASP A 100 -11.72 7.85 4.91
CA ASP A 100 -11.47 7.71 6.35
C ASP A 100 -10.63 6.46 6.66
N GLN A 101 -10.89 5.34 5.98
CA GLN A 101 -10.10 4.12 6.12
C GLN A 101 -8.65 4.34 5.70
N ARG A 102 -8.45 5.07 4.59
CA ARG A 102 -7.11 5.46 4.14
C ARG A 102 -6.46 6.41 5.14
N LEU A 103 -7.16 7.42 5.65
CA LEU A 103 -6.59 8.31 6.66
C LEU A 103 -6.12 7.54 7.91
N ALA A 104 -6.92 6.60 8.41
CA ALA A 104 -6.54 5.74 9.53
C ALA A 104 -5.28 4.90 9.21
N GLN A 105 -5.24 4.24 8.06
CA GLN A 105 -4.08 3.47 7.61
C GLN A 105 -2.81 4.33 7.49
N ALA A 106 -2.92 5.59 7.04
CA ALA A 106 -1.80 6.51 6.96
C ALA A 106 -1.30 6.90 8.34
N LEU A 107 -2.19 7.21 9.27
CA LEU A 107 -1.83 7.55 10.65
C LEU A 107 -1.15 6.38 11.37
N ASP A 108 -1.60 5.15 11.12
CA ASP A 108 -0.95 3.92 11.58
C ASP A 108 0.43 3.73 10.95
N ALA A 109 0.59 4.05 9.66
CA ALA A 109 1.88 3.94 8.97
C ALA A 109 2.93 4.94 9.50
N VAL A 110 2.49 6.12 9.95
CA VAL A 110 3.37 7.14 10.55
C VAL A 110 3.72 6.79 12.01
N ASN A 111 3.00 5.85 12.62
CA ASN A 111 3.27 5.32 13.96
C ASN A 111 3.19 3.79 13.94
N PRO A 112 4.12 3.10 13.26
CA PRO A 112 4.12 1.65 13.32
C PRO A 112 4.20 1.26 14.80
N PRO A 113 3.29 0.40 15.31
CA PRO A 113 3.42 -0.10 16.67
C PRO A 113 4.83 -0.69 16.79
N SER A 114 5.56 -0.34 17.85
CA SER A 114 6.87 -0.97 18.08
C SER A 114 6.64 -2.48 18.01
N PRO A 115 7.42 -3.24 17.24
CA PRO A 115 7.34 -4.68 17.30
C PRO A 115 7.67 -5.05 18.73
N THR A 116 6.65 -5.29 19.56
CA THR A 116 6.84 -5.96 20.82
C THR A 116 7.36 -7.32 20.41
N PRO A 117 8.57 -7.73 20.83
CA PRO A 117 8.94 -9.12 20.71
C PRO A 117 7.96 -9.84 21.63
N GLN A 118 6.84 -10.31 21.07
CA GLN A 118 6.03 -11.33 21.67
C GLN A 118 6.98 -12.51 21.80
N ARG A 119 7.63 -12.60 22.96
CA ARG A 119 8.22 -13.84 23.44
C ARG A 119 7.13 -14.87 23.22
N ALA A 120 7.41 -15.81 22.33
CA ALA A 120 6.66 -17.03 22.20
C ALA A 120 6.74 -17.76 23.55
N SER A 121 5.93 -17.30 24.51
CA SER A 121 5.70 -17.99 25.76
C SER A 121 4.73 -19.08 25.41
N GLY A 122 5.30 -20.23 25.08
CA GLY A 122 4.55 -21.42 24.76
C GLY A 122 3.64 -21.78 25.92
N THR A 123 2.34 -21.60 25.71
CA THR A 123 1.35 -22.57 26.21
C THR A 123 0.41 -22.88 25.06
N ARG A 124 0.60 -24.06 24.48
CA ARG A 124 -0.29 -24.65 23.49
C ARG A 124 -1.67 -24.83 24.11
N ARG A 125 -2.70 -24.23 23.51
CA ARG A 125 -4.04 -24.82 23.50
C ARG A 125 -4.75 -24.43 22.22
N GLY A 126 -5.25 -25.45 21.52
CA GLY A 126 -5.67 -25.43 20.12
C GLY A 126 -6.57 -24.26 19.72
N GLY A 127 -6.03 -23.44 18.83
CA GLY A 127 -6.74 -22.59 17.91
C GLY A 127 -5.79 -22.43 16.74
N LYS A 128 -6.18 -22.86 15.54
CA LYS A 128 -5.39 -22.66 14.33
C LYS A 128 -5.37 -21.15 14.08
N SER A 129 -4.47 -20.42 14.73
CA SER A 129 -4.21 -19.04 14.36
C SER A 129 -3.71 -19.10 12.92
N ALA A 130 -4.55 -18.66 12.00
CA ALA A 130 -4.16 -18.48 10.62
C ALA A 130 -2.92 -17.59 10.63
N TRP A 131 -1.77 -18.20 10.36
CA TRP A 131 -0.54 -17.45 10.17
C TRP A 131 -0.75 -16.68 8.86
N THR A 132 -1.12 -15.41 8.98
CA THR A 132 -1.17 -14.50 7.85
C THR A 132 0.27 -14.13 7.52
N TRP A 133 0.84 -14.81 6.52
CA TRP A 133 2.12 -14.43 5.94
C TRP A 133 1.89 -13.14 5.15
N VAL A 134 2.37 -12.01 5.69
CA VAL A 134 2.43 -10.74 4.99
C VAL A 134 3.80 -10.66 4.33
N CYS A 135 3.84 -10.57 3.01
CA CYS A 135 5.07 -10.28 2.29
C CYS A 135 5.53 -8.87 2.68
N ASP A 136 6.66 -8.76 3.37
CA ASP A 136 7.24 -7.50 3.88
C ASP A 136 7.57 -6.46 2.79
N LYS A 137 7.42 -6.80 1.49
CA LYS A 137 7.74 -5.93 0.36
C LYS A 137 6.57 -5.59 -0.57
N CYS A 138 5.54 -6.41 -0.65
CA CYS A 138 4.62 -6.33 -1.80
C CYS A 138 3.20 -6.78 -1.43
N SER A 139 2.38 -5.91 -0.83
CA SER A 139 0.90 -6.03 -0.95
C SER A 139 0.46 -5.81 -2.41
N ASP A 140 0.98 -6.64 -3.29
CA ASP A 140 0.79 -6.66 -4.72
C ASP A 140 0.13 -7.99 -5.10
N PRO A 141 -1.07 -7.97 -5.69
CA PRO A 141 -1.79 -9.20 -6.06
C PRO A 141 -1.00 -10.12 -6.99
N GLY A 142 -0.13 -9.58 -7.85
CA GLY A 142 0.73 -10.37 -8.73
C GLY A 142 1.84 -11.10 -7.98
N CYS A 143 2.43 -10.47 -6.97
CA CYS A 143 3.44 -11.08 -6.09
C CYS A 143 2.85 -12.23 -5.27
N GLU A 144 1.68 -12.03 -4.66
CA GLU A 144 0.97 -13.07 -3.89
C GLU A 144 0.57 -14.25 -4.78
N HIS A 145 0.08 -13.98 -5.99
CA HIS A 145 -0.32 -15.04 -6.92
C HIS A 145 0.86 -15.92 -7.36
N ARG A 146 2.02 -15.32 -7.66
CA ARG A 146 3.24 -16.08 -8.01
C ARG A 146 3.71 -16.95 -6.84
N MET A 147 3.82 -16.38 -5.65
CA MET A 147 4.26 -17.12 -4.46
C MET A 147 3.32 -18.28 -4.11
N LEU A 148 2.01 -18.04 -4.14
CA LEU A 148 1.03 -19.11 -3.87
C LEU A 148 1.11 -20.22 -4.91
N SER A 149 1.27 -19.86 -6.18
CA SER A 149 1.44 -20.83 -7.27
C SER A 149 2.69 -21.69 -7.07
N ASP A 150 3.81 -21.06 -6.71
CA ASP A 150 5.08 -21.76 -6.45
C ASP A 150 4.97 -22.72 -5.26
N LEU A 151 4.31 -22.32 -4.17
CA LEU A 151 4.08 -23.18 -2.99
C LEU A 151 3.17 -24.38 -3.30
N LEU A 152 2.12 -24.16 -4.09
CA LEU A 152 1.23 -25.24 -4.52
C LEU A 152 1.96 -26.25 -5.41
N ALA A 153 2.81 -25.75 -6.33
CA ALA A 153 3.65 -26.61 -7.16
C ALA A 153 4.64 -27.43 -6.32
N GLN A 154 5.31 -26.82 -5.34
CA GLN A 154 6.22 -27.51 -4.43
C GLN A 154 5.53 -28.60 -3.59
N ARG A 155 4.35 -28.29 -3.03
CA ARG A 155 3.56 -29.28 -2.27
C ARG A 155 3.16 -30.48 -3.14
N ASN A 156 2.75 -30.22 -4.37
CA ASN A 156 2.34 -31.28 -5.30
C ASN A 156 3.54 -32.15 -5.71
N ASN A 157 4.73 -31.56 -5.87
CA ASN A 157 5.97 -32.29 -6.17
C ASN A 157 6.50 -33.08 -4.97
N ALA A 158 6.27 -32.63 -3.73
CA ALA A 158 6.65 -33.35 -2.52
C ALA A 158 5.68 -34.49 -2.17
N ALA A 159 4.52 -34.55 -2.82
CA ALA A 159 3.51 -35.59 -2.66
C ALA A 159 3.56 -36.67 -3.78
N ALA A 160 4.49 -36.53 -4.72
CA ALA A 160 4.79 -37.49 -5.79
C ALA A 160 6.11 -38.22 -5.48
#